data_AF-A0A257GTZ6-F1
#
_entry.id   AF-A0A257GTZ6-F1
#
_cell.length_a   1.000
_cell.length_b   1.000
_cell.length_c   1.000
_cell.angle_alpha   90.00
_cell.angle_beta   90.00
_cell.angle_gamma   90.00
#
_symmetry.space_group_name_H-M   'P 1'
#
loop_
_entity.id
_entity.type
_entity.pdbx_description
1 polymer ?
#
loop_
_entity_poly.entity_id
_entity_poly.type
_entity_poly.pdbx_seq_one_letter_code
_entity_poly.pdbx_strand_id
1 'polypeptide(L)'
;MNAHSPLTRRQWVFTAAAGLVLPGCGGGASGPSPQAPSPADPSPAVGPAWSAFGGNAQHTGVSSIATQALNRIQWTTQVELDPEYRSGNLLSHYGSPLITARNTVIVPVKTGRTGGFKVEGRTGASGALVWTQDSDYILPAHAWTPS
;
A
#
# COMPACT_ATOMS: atom_id res chain seq x y z
N MET A 1 18.25 -25.87 -53.35
CA MET A 1 19.37 -24.99 -52.99
C MET A 1 18.92 -24.24 -51.73
N ASN A 2 19.05 -24.87 -50.56
CA ASN A 2 20.11 -24.66 -49.54
C ASN A 2 20.27 -23.16 -49.20
N ALA A 3 20.18 -22.67 -47.96
CA ALA A 3 20.41 -23.31 -46.68
C ALA A 3 19.67 -22.63 -45.50
N HIS A 4 19.36 -23.42 -44.48
CA HIS A 4 19.03 -23.01 -43.12
C HIS A 4 20.24 -22.35 -42.42
N SER A 5 20.00 -21.49 -41.44
CA SER A 5 20.91 -21.31 -40.31
C SER A 5 20.18 -20.89 -39.02
N PRO A 6 20.64 -21.35 -37.84
CA PRO A 6 19.81 -21.56 -36.66
C PRO A 6 20.12 -20.64 -35.47
N LEU A 7 19.22 -20.73 -34.49
CA LEU A 7 19.22 -20.13 -33.15
C LEU A 7 20.57 -20.19 -32.42
N THR A 8 21.03 -19.04 -31.88
CA THR A 8 22.19 -18.96 -30.98
C THR A 8 21.76 -18.97 -29.51
N ARG A 9 22.05 -20.10 -28.86
CA ARG A 9 21.88 -20.37 -27.43
C ARG A 9 23.03 -19.69 -26.66
N ARG A 10 22.76 -18.64 -25.89
CA ARG A 10 23.77 -18.03 -24.99
C ARG A 10 24.08 -19.00 -23.84
N GLN A 11 25.28 -19.58 -23.88
CA GLN A 11 25.85 -20.37 -22.81
C GLN A 11 26.43 -19.43 -21.74
N TRP A 12 26.01 -19.62 -20.48
CA TRP A 12 26.65 -19.02 -19.33
C TRP A 12 27.78 -19.95 -18.86
N VAL A 13 29.01 -19.45 -18.88
CA VAL A 13 30.18 -20.11 -18.31
C VAL A 13 30.17 -19.86 -16.80
N PHE A 14 30.10 -20.92 -16.00
CA PHE A 14 30.37 -20.88 -14.57
C PHE A 14 31.88 -21.05 -14.36
N THR A 15 32.56 -19.99 -13.94
CA THR A 15 33.96 -20.07 -13.49
C THR A 15 33.96 -20.50 -12.03
N ALA A 16 34.50 -21.69 -11.76
CA ALA A 16 34.80 -22.16 -10.41
C ALA A 16 36.08 -21.49 -9.90
N ALA A 17 36.00 -20.74 -8.81
CA ALA A 17 37.16 -20.27 -8.06
C ALA A 17 37.29 -21.09 -6.78
N ALA A 18 38.36 -21.90 -6.70
CA ALA A 18 38.79 -22.57 -5.50
C ALA A 18 39.56 -21.58 -4.61
N GLY A 19 39.13 -21.42 -3.36
CA GLY A 19 39.77 -20.56 -2.36
C GLY A 19 39.87 -21.27 -1.01
N LEU A 20 41.07 -21.22 -0.44
CA LEU A 20 41.58 -21.78 0.81
C LEU A 20 40.58 -22.11 1.95
N VAL A 21 40.77 -23.29 2.55
CA VAL A 21 40.20 -23.69 3.85
C VAL A 21 41.17 -23.29 4.97
N LEU A 22 40.70 -22.48 5.92
CA LEU A 22 41.28 -22.34 7.27
C LEU A 22 40.37 -23.07 8.28
N PRO A 23 40.91 -23.72 9.33
CA PRO A 23 40.09 -24.41 10.32
C PRO A 23 39.59 -23.42 11.37
N GLY A 24 38.29 -23.10 11.32
CA GLY A 24 37.57 -22.39 12.37
C GLY A 24 36.60 -23.33 13.06
N CYS A 25 36.85 -23.63 14.34
CA CYS A 25 35.92 -24.35 15.20
C CYS A 25 34.66 -23.51 15.46
N GLY A 26 33.48 -24.11 15.38
CA GLY A 26 32.24 -23.53 15.93
C GLY A 26 31.02 -23.81 15.08
N GLY A 27 30.32 -24.91 15.37
CA GLY A 27 28.99 -25.16 14.85
C GLY A 27 27.99 -24.14 15.35
N GLY A 28 27.12 -23.67 14.45
CA GLY A 28 25.96 -22.85 14.77
C GLY A 28 25.04 -22.84 13.57
N ALA A 29 23.92 -23.55 13.67
CA ALA A 29 22.91 -23.60 12.64
C ALA A 29 22.49 -22.18 12.22
N SER A 30 22.50 -21.89 10.92
CA SER A 30 21.95 -20.66 10.34
C SER A 30 20.43 -20.71 10.42
N GLY A 31 19.88 -20.51 11.61
CA GLY A 31 18.48 -20.13 11.77
C GLY A 31 18.27 -18.70 11.29
N PRO A 32 17.06 -18.33 10.81
CA PRO A 32 16.75 -16.94 10.55
C PRO A 32 16.95 -16.13 11.83
N SER A 33 17.70 -15.04 11.74
CA SER A 33 17.85 -14.07 12.83
C SER A 33 16.46 -13.71 13.38
N PRO A 34 16.24 -13.69 14.70
CA PRO A 34 14.98 -13.21 15.26
C PRO A 34 14.75 -11.77 14.80
N GLN A 35 13.77 -11.57 13.93
CA GLN A 35 13.31 -10.23 13.58
C GLN A 35 12.78 -9.61 14.87
N ALA A 36 13.35 -8.47 15.27
CA ALA A 36 12.86 -7.73 16.43
C ALA A 36 11.34 -7.53 16.27
N PRO A 37 10.53 -7.75 17.33
CA PRO A 37 9.11 -7.50 17.24
C PRO A 37 8.89 -6.05 16.81
N SER A 38 8.06 -5.86 15.78
CA SER A 38 7.57 -4.53 15.40
C SER A 38 7.01 -3.88 16.67
N PRO A 39 7.28 -2.59 16.95
CA PRO A 39 6.72 -1.93 18.12
C PRO A 39 5.22 -2.20 18.16
N ALA A 40 4.73 -2.75 19.27
CA ALA A 40 3.31 -2.98 19.43
C ALA A 40 2.61 -1.63 19.26
N ASP A 41 1.63 -1.57 18.35
CA ASP A 41 0.80 -0.37 18.23
C ASP A 41 0.17 -0.09 19.61
N PRO A 42 0.21 1.16 20.09
CA PRO A 42 -0.39 1.51 21.37
C PRO A 42 -1.88 1.10 21.35
N SER A 43 -2.37 0.63 22.50
CA SER A 43 -3.78 0.26 22.67
C SER A 43 -4.67 1.39 22.14
N PRO A 44 -5.63 1.13 21.23
CA PRO A 44 -6.32 2.21 20.54
C PRO A 44 -7.07 3.09 21.54
N ALA A 45 -6.70 4.37 21.61
CA ALA A 45 -7.51 5.34 22.32
C ALA A 45 -8.91 5.38 21.69
N VAL A 46 -9.95 5.32 22.51
CA VAL A 46 -11.33 5.49 22.04
C VAL A 46 -11.61 6.99 21.93
N GLY A 47 -11.77 7.48 20.71
CA GLY A 47 -12.03 8.88 20.39
C GLY A 47 -13.28 9.08 19.52
N PRO A 48 -13.63 10.34 19.20
CA PRO A 48 -14.69 10.64 18.24
C PRO A 48 -14.35 10.07 16.85
N ALA A 49 -15.34 9.48 16.20
CA ALA A 49 -15.20 8.93 14.86
C ALA A 49 -15.43 10.00 13.77
N TRP A 50 -14.74 9.86 12.65
CA TRP A 50 -15.04 10.55 11.39
C TRP A 50 -15.80 9.59 10.48
N SER A 51 -17.13 9.55 10.65
CA SER A 51 -17.97 8.44 10.16
C SER A 51 -18.58 8.65 8.77
N ALA A 52 -18.48 9.86 8.21
CA ALA A 52 -19.05 10.20 6.92
C ALA A 52 -18.17 11.21 6.17
N PHE A 53 -18.47 11.44 4.90
CA PHE A 53 -17.93 12.57 4.15
C PHE A 53 -18.16 13.87 4.92
N GLY A 54 -17.12 14.69 5.10
CA GLY A 54 -17.20 15.91 5.92
C GLY A 54 -17.54 15.68 7.41
N GLY A 55 -17.44 14.45 7.91
CA GLY A 55 -17.54 14.09 9.33
C GLY A 55 -18.96 13.88 9.87
N ASN A 56 -20.00 14.39 9.21
CA ASN A 56 -21.41 14.26 9.61
C ASN A 56 -22.35 14.44 8.41
N ALA A 57 -23.66 14.27 8.62
CA ALA A 57 -24.69 14.35 7.58
C ALA A 57 -24.79 15.73 6.88
N GLN A 58 -24.31 16.80 7.52
CA GLN A 58 -24.26 18.15 6.95
C GLN A 58 -22.92 18.45 6.27
N HIS A 59 -22.00 17.49 6.26
CA HIS A 59 -20.67 17.60 5.66
C HIS A 59 -19.87 18.83 6.16
N THR A 60 -19.99 19.18 7.44
CA THR A 60 -19.43 20.46 7.94
C THR A 60 -17.90 20.55 7.89
N GLY A 61 -17.19 19.42 7.87
CA GLY A 61 -15.72 19.39 7.88
C GLY A 61 -15.10 19.85 9.20
N VAL A 62 -15.88 19.97 10.28
CA VAL A 62 -15.39 20.42 11.58
C VAL A 62 -15.01 19.22 12.45
N SER A 63 -13.71 19.13 12.80
CA SER A 63 -13.17 18.13 13.72
C SER A 63 -13.45 18.50 15.18
N SER A 64 -13.81 17.49 15.99
CA SER A 64 -13.85 17.62 17.46
C SER A 64 -12.49 17.40 18.12
N ILE A 65 -11.48 16.95 17.37
CA ILE A 65 -10.08 16.86 17.80
C ILE A 65 -9.36 18.14 17.39
N ALA A 66 -8.68 18.77 18.35
CA ALA A 66 -7.83 19.93 18.09
C ALA A 66 -6.68 19.55 17.15
N THR A 67 -6.52 20.33 16.08
CA THR A 67 -5.40 20.12 15.14
C THR A 67 -4.08 20.50 15.78
N GLN A 68 -3.02 19.82 15.34
CA GLN A 68 -1.64 20.20 15.64
C GLN A 68 -1.06 21.00 14.47
N ALA A 69 0.07 21.68 14.68
CA ALA A 69 0.82 22.27 13.57
C ALA A 69 1.35 21.17 12.64
N LEU A 70 1.22 21.36 11.32
CA LEU A 70 1.71 20.40 10.32
C LEU A 70 3.24 20.51 10.21
N ASN A 71 3.94 19.77 11.07
CA ASN A 71 5.41 19.76 11.10
C ASN A 71 6.02 18.54 10.38
N ARG A 72 5.25 17.47 10.18
CA ARG A 72 5.69 16.27 9.47
C ARG A 72 4.52 15.46 8.91
N ILE A 73 4.79 14.69 7.87
CA ILE A 73 3.92 13.62 7.39
C ILE A 73 4.23 12.37 8.22
N GLN A 74 3.24 11.80 8.90
CA GLN A 74 3.42 10.61 9.74
C GLN A 74 3.57 9.34 8.90
N TRP A 75 2.72 9.19 7.89
CA TRP A 75 2.72 8.07 6.96
C TRP A 75 1.93 8.46 5.70
N THR A 76 2.12 7.68 4.63
CA THR A 76 1.37 7.80 3.38
C THR A 76 0.92 6.41 2.93
N THR A 77 -0.11 6.35 2.10
CA THR A 77 -0.52 5.13 1.40
C THR A 77 -0.99 5.47 -0.01
N GLN A 78 -0.82 4.52 -0.92
CA GLN A 78 -1.35 4.59 -2.28
C GLN A 78 -2.86 4.27 -2.27
N VAL A 79 -3.66 5.05 -3.01
CA VAL A 79 -5.12 4.88 -3.14
C VAL A 79 -5.59 4.55 -4.57
N GLU A 80 -4.66 4.53 -5.54
CA GLU A 80 -4.91 4.06 -6.91
C GLU A 80 -3.73 3.21 -7.36
N LEU A 81 -3.99 1.96 -7.79
CA LEU A 81 -2.94 1.00 -8.18
C LEU A 81 -2.55 1.07 -9.66
N ASP A 82 -3.38 1.73 -10.48
CA ASP A 82 -3.16 1.89 -11.92
C ASP A 82 -3.58 3.31 -12.37
N PRO A 83 -2.84 4.35 -11.93
CA PRO A 83 -3.20 5.74 -12.19
C PRO A 83 -3.02 6.12 -13.66
N GLU A 84 -4.03 6.80 -14.19
CA GLU A 84 -4.04 7.26 -15.57
C GLU A 84 -3.79 8.76 -15.67
N TYR A 85 -2.73 9.13 -16.39
CA TYR A 85 -2.38 10.52 -16.64
C TYR A 85 -2.89 10.99 -18.01
N ARG A 86 -3.44 12.20 -18.06
CA ARG A 86 -3.88 12.88 -19.28
C ARG A 86 -3.08 14.17 -19.44
N SER A 87 -2.24 14.24 -20.48
CA SER A 87 -1.35 15.37 -20.72
C SER A 87 -0.50 15.75 -19.50
N GLY A 88 -0.02 14.73 -18.76
CA GLY A 88 0.78 14.90 -17.54
C GLY A 88 -0.02 15.14 -16.26
N ASN A 89 -1.34 15.30 -16.32
CA ASN A 89 -2.18 15.52 -15.15
C ASN A 89 -2.77 14.20 -14.65
N LEU A 90 -2.67 13.96 -13.34
CA LEU A 90 -3.50 12.97 -12.68
C LEU A 90 -4.86 13.62 -12.48
N LEU A 91 -5.82 13.04 -13.16
CA LEU A 91 -7.15 13.54 -13.14
C LEU A 91 -7.86 12.91 -11.92
N SER A 92 -8.05 11.59 -11.74
CA SER A 92 -8.77 10.89 -10.62
C SER A 92 -9.20 11.61 -9.29
N HIS A 93 -10.52 11.59 -8.97
CA HIS A 93 -11.09 11.95 -7.66
C HIS A 93 -11.19 10.70 -6.78
N TYR A 94 -10.72 10.78 -5.54
CA TYR A 94 -10.76 9.65 -4.60
C TYR A 94 -11.80 9.83 -3.50
N GLY A 95 -12.28 8.71 -2.97
CA GLY A 95 -13.20 8.70 -1.84
C GLY A 95 -12.55 9.29 -0.58
N SER A 96 -13.34 10.01 0.20
CA SER A 96 -12.90 10.55 1.49
C SER A 96 -12.64 9.41 2.49
N PRO A 97 -11.52 9.45 3.24
CA PRO A 97 -11.26 8.47 4.28
C PRO A 97 -12.27 8.61 5.42
N LEU A 98 -12.57 7.49 6.07
CA LEU A 98 -13.30 7.45 7.34
C LEU A 98 -12.34 7.07 8.47
N ILE A 99 -12.64 7.50 9.69
CA ILE A 99 -11.83 7.15 10.87
C ILE A 99 -12.76 6.61 11.95
N THR A 100 -12.53 5.38 12.38
CA THR A 100 -13.32 4.77 13.46
C THR A 100 -12.94 5.36 14.82
N ALA A 101 -13.79 5.15 15.83
CA ALA A 101 -13.51 5.55 17.21
C ALA A 101 -12.22 4.90 17.77
N ARG A 102 -11.74 3.79 17.20
CA ARG A 102 -10.50 3.11 17.59
C ARG A 102 -9.33 3.46 16.66
N ASN A 103 -9.35 4.64 16.04
CA ASN A 103 -8.27 5.14 15.19
C ASN A 103 -7.89 4.18 14.04
N THR A 104 -8.88 3.49 13.46
CA THR A 104 -8.69 2.79 12.17
C THR A 104 -9.07 3.74 11.06
N VAL A 105 -8.14 4.04 10.16
CA VAL A 105 -8.38 4.82 8.95
C VAL A 105 -8.86 3.85 7.87
N ILE A 106 -10.04 4.10 7.34
CA ILE A 106 -10.67 3.31 6.28
C ILE A 106 -10.55 4.09 4.98
N VAL A 107 -9.85 3.52 4.00
CA VAL A 107 -9.59 4.15 2.70
C VAL A 107 -10.14 3.31 1.55
N PRO A 108 -10.93 3.88 0.63
CA PRO A 108 -11.18 3.27 -0.66
C PRO A 108 -9.91 3.26 -1.51
N VAL A 109 -9.66 2.16 -2.21
CA VAL A 109 -8.53 2.02 -3.14
C VAL A 109 -9.06 1.55 -4.49
N LYS A 110 -8.74 2.31 -5.55
CA LYS A 110 -9.02 1.93 -6.94
C LYS A 110 -7.94 0.97 -7.42
N THR A 111 -8.33 -0.21 -7.89
CA THR A 111 -7.38 -1.31 -8.17
C THR A 111 -7.00 -1.44 -9.66
N GLY A 112 -7.80 -0.89 -10.58
CA GLY A 112 -7.49 -0.90 -12.01
C GLY A 112 -7.96 0.38 -12.71
N ARG A 113 -7.41 0.65 -13.91
CA ARG A 113 -7.66 1.88 -14.67
C ARG A 113 -9.13 2.20 -14.92
N THR A 114 -9.92 1.21 -15.30
CA THR A 114 -11.34 1.35 -15.69
C THR A 114 -12.33 0.98 -14.59
N GLY A 115 -11.85 0.62 -13.39
CA GLY A 115 -12.69 0.17 -12.29
C GLY A 115 -11.96 -0.79 -11.35
N GLY A 116 -12.72 -1.50 -10.53
CA GLY A 116 -12.18 -2.35 -9.48
C GLY A 116 -11.86 -1.53 -8.24
N PHE A 117 -12.42 -1.96 -7.11
CA PHE A 117 -12.31 -1.25 -5.84
C PHE A 117 -12.12 -2.22 -4.71
N LYS A 118 -11.35 -1.79 -3.73
CA LYS A 118 -11.26 -2.43 -2.42
C LYS A 118 -11.30 -1.35 -1.36
N VAL A 119 -11.56 -1.77 -0.13
CA VAL A 119 -11.44 -0.94 1.06
C VAL A 119 -10.32 -1.50 1.91
N GLU A 120 -9.44 -0.64 2.38
CA GLU A 120 -8.40 -1.01 3.33
C GLU A 120 -8.68 -0.35 4.68
N GLY A 121 -8.54 -1.13 5.75
CA GLY A 121 -8.43 -0.63 7.11
C GLY A 121 -6.97 -0.53 7.50
N ARG A 122 -6.54 0.64 7.92
CA ARG A 122 -5.16 0.94 8.32
C ARG A 122 -5.11 1.51 9.73
N THR A 123 -4.05 1.23 10.46
CA THR A 123 -3.83 1.83 11.77
C THR A 123 -3.61 3.34 11.58
N GLY A 124 -4.29 4.18 12.37
CA GLY A 124 -4.12 5.63 12.26
C GLY A 124 -2.76 6.13 12.74
N ALA A 125 -2.08 5.38 13.61
CA ALA A 125 -0.76 5.75 14.14
C ALA A 125 0.37 5.58 13.12
N SER A 126 0.37 4.45 12.39
CA SER A 126 1.49 4.04 11.52
C SER A 126 1.10 3.85 10.05
N GLY A 127 -0.20 3.85 9.72
CA GLY A 127 -0.70 3.55 8.38
C GLY A 127 -0.59 2.07 8.01
N ALA A 128 -0.25 1.20 8.96
CA ALA A 128 -0.07 -0.23 8.74
C ALA A 128 -1.40 -0.88 8.33
N LEU A 129 -1.36 -1.75 7.32
CA LEU A 129 -2.54 -2.47 6.84
C LEU A 129 -3.03 -3.45 7.91
N VAL A 130 -4.30 -3.34 8.30
CA VAL A 130 -4.96 -4.23 9.26
C VAL A 130 -5.80 -5.27 8.51
N TRP A 131 -6.58 -4.80 7.53
CA TRP A 131 -7.43 -5.66 6.72
C TRP A 131 -7.67 -5.04 5.35
N THR A 132 -8.08 -5.89 4.41
CA THR A 132 -8.54 -5.51 3.09
C THR A 132 -9.87 -6.20 2.83
N GLN A 133 -10.80 -5.49 2.21
CA GLN A 133 -12.08 -6.00 1.77
C GLN A 133 -12.28 -5.63 0.31
N ASP A 134 -12.41 -6.62 -0.56
CA ASP A 134 -12.77 -6.39 -1.95
C ASP A 134 -14.21 -5.86 -2.04
N SER A 135 -14.45 -4.99 -3.01
CA SER A 135 -15.77 -4.44 -3.32
C SER A 135 -16.17 -4.87 -4.73
N ASP A 136 -17.42 -5.32 -4.84
CA ASP A 136 -18.11 -5.59 -6.10
C ASP A 136 -18.75 -4.32 -6.69
N TYR A 137 -18.39 -3.14 -6.19
CA TYR A 137 -18.89 -1.88 -6.74
C TYR A 137 -18.50 -1.73 -8.20
N ILE A 138 -19.53 -1.59 -9.04
CA ILE A 138 -19.40 -1.32 -10.47
C ILE A 138 -19.70 0.16 -10.68
N LEU A 139 -18.79 0.86 -11.36
CA LEU A 139 -19.03 2.22 -11.80
C LEU A 139 -20.27 2.25 -12.72
N PRO A 140 -21.26 3.13 -12.47
CA PRO A 140 -22.32 3.38 -13.43
C PRO A 140 -21.75 3.73 -14.80
N ALA A 141 -22.52 3.50 -15.87
CA ALA A 141 -22.10 3.86 -17.22
C ALA A 141 -21.64 5.33 -17.28
N HIS A 142 -20.42 5.56 -17.74
CA HIS A 142 -19.80 6.87 -17.77
C HIS A 142 -18.93 6.99 -19.02
N ALA A 143 -18.87 8.18 -19.61
CA ALA A 143 -17.91 8.49 -20.67
C ALA A 143 -16.53 8.85 -20.08
N TRP A 144 -16.49 9.15 -18.78
CA TRP A 144 -15.31 9.58 -18.04
C TRP A 144 -15.53 9.42 -16.53
N THR A 145 -14.50 8.96 -15.81
CA THR A 145 -14.54 8.89 -14.35
C THR A 145 -14.01 10.21 -13.76
N PRO A 146 -14.74 10.87 -12.86
CA PRO A 146 -14.31 12.11 -12.27
C PRO A 146 -12.97 12.07 -11.57
N SER A 147 -12.36 13.24 -11.57
CA SER A 147 -10.95 13.46 -11.53
C SER A 147 -10.59 14.68 -10.67
#